data_AF-A0A9P3PFY6-F1
#
_entry.id   AF-A0A9P3PFY6-F1
#
_cell.length_a   1.000
_cell.length_b   1.000
_cell.length_c   1.000
_cell.angle_alpha   90.00
_cell.angle_beta   90.00
_cell.angle_gamma   90.00
#
_symmetry.space_group_name_H-M   'P 1'
#
loop_
_entity.id
_entity.type
_entity.pdbx_description
1 polymer ?
#
loop_
_entity_poly.entity_id
_entity_poly.type
_entity_poly.pdbx_seq_one_letter_code
_entity_poly.pdbx_strand_id
1 'polypeptide(L)' 'MAGNPLVKEDPAIERWNRMREDAYLHFRWTRRTVQSAVVGFIVVPGIVYYLASKYQYKYDWQQRKGQPLMPSAAKQE' A
#
# COMPACT_ATOMS: atom_id res chain seq x y z
N MET A 1 -20.77 35.74 -10.72
CA MET A 1 -21.69 34.64 -10.38
C MET A 1 -21.95 34.71 -8.89
N ALA A 2 -23.16 35.10 -8.47
CA ALA A 2 -23.53 35.09 -7.06
C ALA A 2 -23.68 33.62 -6.61
N GLY A 3 -22.99 33.24 -5.53
CA GLY A 3 -23.02 31.88 -4.97
C GLY A 3 -24.43 31.48 -4.52
N ASN A 4 -24.68 30.17 -4.45
CA ASN A 4 -25.95 29.61 -4.02
C ASN A 4 -26.33 30.14 -2.62
N PRO A 5 -27.48 30.84 -2.45
CA PRO A 5 -27.83 31.48 -1.18
C PRO A 5 -28.04 30.51 0.00
N LEU A 6 -28.09 29.20 -0.27
CA LEU A 6 -28.24 28.15 0.73
C LEU A 6 -26.92 27.67 1.35
N VAL A 7 -25.78 27.97 0.72
CA VAL A 7 -24.47 27.54 1.19
C VAL A 7 -23.74 28.72 1.82
N LYS A 8 -23.42 28.60 3.10
CA LYS A 8 -22.55 29.56 3.78
C LYS A 8 -21.11 29.24 3.44
N GLU A 9 -20.55 30.02 2.51
CA GLU A 9 -19.12 29.90 2.17
C GLU A 9 -18.26 30.35 3.35
N ASP A 10 -17.54 29.39 3.93
CA ASP A 10 -16.52 29.67 4.95
C ASP A 10 -15.15 29.74 4.26
N PRO A 11 -14.49 30.91 4.25
CA PRO A 11 -13.22 31.06 3.59
C PRO A 11 -12.12 30.17 4.21
N ALA A 12 -12.27 29.71 5.46
CA ALA A 12 -11.35 28.75 6.05
C ALA A 12 -11.47 27.36 5.43
N ILE A 13 -12.70 26.90 5.16
CA ILE A 13 -12.97 25.60 4.54
C ILE A 13 -12.49 25.60 3.09
N GLU A 14 -12.76 26.68 2.34
CA GLU A 14 -12.27 26.81 0.97
C GLU A 14 -10.74 26.78 0.88
N ARG A 15 -10.04 27.49 1.78
CA ARG A 15 -8.57 27.48 1.81
C ARG A 15 -8.01 26.11 2.16
N TRP A 16 -8.63 25.38 3.07
CA TRP A 16 -8.23 24.01 3.38
C TRP A 16 -8.44 23.07 2.20
N ASN A 17 -9.57 23.22 1.50
CA ASN A 17 -9.83 22.42 0.30
C ASN A 17 -8.78 22.71 -0.77
N ARG A 18 -8.51 23.99 -1.06
CA ARG A 18 -7.43 24.39 -2.00
C ARG A 18 -6.07 23.86 -1.57
N MET A 19 -5.70 23.94 -0.28
CA MET A 19 -4.44 23.40 0.22
C MET A 19 -4.28 21.90 -0.09
N ARG A 20 -5.37 21.11 0.06
CA ARG A 20 -5.34 19.67 -0.21
C ARG A 20 -5.30 19.36 -1.70
N GLU A 21 -6.09 20.05 -2.49
CA GLU A 21 -6.18 19.84 -3.94
C GLU A 21 -4.89 20.28 -4.64
N ASP A 22 -4.30 21.41 -4.23
CA ASP A 22 -3.09 21.99 -4.81
C ASP A 22 -1.79 21.50 -4.15
N ALA A 23 -1.86 20.44 -3.34
CA ALA A 23 -0.70 19.92 -2.61
C ALA A 23 0.43 19.46 -3.56
N TYR A 24 0.08 18.96 -4.75
CA TYR A 24 1.05 18.48 -5.75
C TYR A 24 1.86 19.62 -6.37
N LEU A 25 1.29 20.82 -6.51
CA LEU A 25 1.98 21.99 -7.07
C LEU A 25 3.17 22.43 -6.20
N HIS A 26 3.05 22.23 -4.89
CA HIS A 26 4.03 22.64 -3.90
C HIS A 26 4.93 21.48 -3.43
N PHE A 27 4.79 20.31 -4.05
CA PHE A 27 5.54 19.11 -3.66
C PHE A 27 7.03 19.27 -3.94
N ARG A 28 7.85 18.76 -3.01
CA ARG A 28 9.32 18.75 -3.14
C ARG A 28 9.90 17.42 -2.68
N TRP A 29 10.90 16.95 -3.42
CA TRP A 29 11.73 15.83 -2.99
C TRP A 29 12.67 16.29 -1.88
N THR A 30 12.37 15.85 -0.68
CA THR A 30 13.17 16.01 0.53
C THR A 30 13.61 14.64 0.99
N ARG A 31 14.61 14.57 1.85
CA ARG A 31 15.07 13.28 2.39
C ARG A 31 13.93 12.45 2.99
N ARG A 32 12.99 13.11 3.69
CA ARG A 32 11.82 12.45 4.29
C ARG A 32 10.82 11.96 3.24
N THR A 33 10.46 12.78 2.24
CA THR A 33 9.49 12.36 1.21
C THR A 33 10.05 11.25 0.32
N VAL A 34 11.35 11.30 0.00
CA VAL A 34 12.05 10.21 -0.71
C VAL A 34 12.04 8.92 0.11
N GLN A 35 12.36 8.98 1.41
CA GLN A 35 12.30 7.80 2.28
C GLN A 35 10.90 7.18 2.33
N SER A 36 9.86 8.00 2.50
CA SER A 36 8.47 7.53 2.49
C SER A 36 8.10 6.89 1.15
N ALA A 37 8.50 7.49 0.02
CA ALA A 37 8.24 6.94 -1.31
C ALA A 37 8.96 5.61 -1.54
N VAL A 38 10.26 5.52 -1.20
CA VAL A 38 11.04 4.29 -1.36
C VAL A 38 10.48 3.18 -0.49
N VAL A 39 10.15 3.46 0.78
CA VAL A 39 9.58 2.45 1.67
C VAL A 39 8.22 1.98 1.17
N GLY A 40 7.33 2.91 0.82
CA GLY A 40 5.95 2.61 0.43
C GLY A 40 5.83 1.93 -0.94
N PHE A 41 6.61 2.35 -1.93
CA PHE A 41 6.46 1.86 -3.31
C PHE A 41 7.47 0.79 -3.70
N ILE A 42 8.61 0.69 -3.03
CA ILE A 42 9.66 -0.27 -3.39
C ILE A 42 9.83 -1.33 -2.31
N VAL A 43 10.12 -0.92 -1.08
CA VAL A 43 10.48 -1.86 0.00
C VAL A 43 9.29 -2.74 0.37
N VAL A 44 8.12 -2.14 0.66
CA VAL A 44 6.95 -2.90 1.09
C VAL A 44 6.47 -3.85 -0.02
N PRO A 45 6.22 -3.41 -1.26
CA PRO A 45 5.83 -4.32 -2.34
C PRO A 45 6.89 -5.37 -2.66
N GLY A 46 8.18 -5.00 -2.61
CA GLY A 46 9.29 -5.93 -2.84
C GLY A 46 9.37 -7.05 -1.81
N ILE A 47 9.20 -6.73 -0.52
CA ILE A 47 9.16 -7.73 0.55
C ILE A 47 7.95 -8.66 0.38
N VAL A 48 6.77 -8.10 0.10
CA VAL A 48 5.55 -8.90 -0.10
C VAL A 48 5.72 -9.85 -1.27
N TYR A 49 6.24 -9.37 -2.40
CA TYR A 49 6.50 -10.21 -3.58
C TYR A 49 7.55 -11.29 -3.31
N TYR A 50 8.63 -10.95 -2.60
CA TYR A 50 9.66 -11.92 -2.23
C TYR A 50 9.10 -13.04 -1.35
N LEU A 51 8.30 -12.70 -0.33
CA LEU A 51 7.67 -13.68 0.53
C LEU A 51 6.67 -14.54 -0.24
N ALA A 52 5.82 -13.91 -1.06
CA ALA A 52 4.86 -14.63 -1.91
C ALA A 52 5.59 -15.64 -2.81
N SER A 53 6.58 -15.20 -3.59
CA SER A 53 7.32 -16.09 -4.50
C SER A 53 8.05 -17.23 -3.79
N LYS A 54 8.57 -17.00 -2.58
CA LYS A 54 9.25 -18.02 -1.78
C LYS A 54 8.32 -19.08 -1.19
N TYR A 55 7.10 -18.69 -0.81
CA TYR A 55 6.19 -19.56 -0.04
C TYR A 55 4.98 -20.07 -0.83
N GLN A 56 4.70 -19.53 -2.02
CA GLN A 56 3.50 -19.85 -2.83
C GLN A 56 3.27 -21.35 -3.04
N TYR A 57 4.34 -22.12 -3.31
CA TYR A 57 4.25 -23.57 -3.59
C TYR A 57 4.89 -24.43 -2.51
N LYS A 58 5.29 -23.82 -1.39
CA LYS A 58 5.97 -24.55 -0.32
C LYS A 58 5.01 -25.43 0.49
N TYR A 59 3.76 -25.01 0.59
CA TYR A 59 2.75 -25.65 1.43
C TYR A 59 1.57 -26.11 0.58
N ASP A 60 1.24 -27.39 0.68
CA ASP A 60 0.03 -27.95 0.13
C ASP A 60 -0.99 -28.14 1.27
N TRP A 61 -2.02 -27.30 1.25
CA TRP A 61 -3.07 -27.29 2.27
C TRP A 61 -4.18 -28.31 2.00
N GLN A 62 -4.11 -29.06 0.90
CA GLN A 62 -5.09 -30.10 0.55
C GLN A 62 -4.73 -31.48 1.14
N GLN A 63 -3.61 -31.59 1.86
CA GLN A 63 -3.12 -32.84 2.44
C GLN A 63 -4.00 -33.36 3.57
N ARG A 64 -4.07 -34.69 3.73
CA ARG A 64 -4.89 -35.33 4.78
C ARG A 64 -4.20 -35.30 6.15
N LYS A 65 -4.96 -35.45 7.23
CA LYS A 65 -4.43 -35.52 8.60
C LYS A 65 -3.38 -36.64 8.69
N GLY A 66 -2.15 -36.28 9.07
CA GLY A 66 -1.02 -37.20 9.20
C GLY A 66 -0.07 -37.21 7.99
N GLN A 67 -0.40 -36.53 6.89
CA GLN A 67 0.50 -36.34 5.75
C GLN A 67 1.31 -35.03 5.91
N PRO A 68 2.57 -34.99 5.44
CA PRO A 68 3.37 -33.78 5.51
C PRO A 68 2.82 -32.68 4.60
N LEU A 69 2.72 -31.45 5.14
CA LEU A 69 2.24 -30.26 4.41
C LEU A 69 3.23 -29.75 3.35
N MET A 70 4.50 -30.14 3.47
CA MET A 70 5.54 -29.78 2.51
C MET A 70 5.73 -30.93 1.51
N PRO A 71 5.45 -30.72 0.20
CA PRO A 71 5.58 -31.77 -0.80
C PRO A 71 7.01 -32.34 -0.92
N SER A 72 8.03 -31.54 -0.60
CA SER A 72 9.43 -32.00 -0.61
C SER A 72 9.76 -32.97 0.51
N ALA A 73 9.06 -32.92 1.65
CA ALA A 73 9.28 -33.83 2.77
C ALA A 73 8.72 -35.23 2.49
N ALA A 74 7.64 -35.33 1.72
CA ALA A 74 7.02 -36.60 1.32
C ALA A 74 7.89 -37.44 0.37
N LYS A 75 8.83 -36.82 -0.36
CA LYS A 75 9.70 -37.49 -1.35
C LYS A 75 10.96 -38.12 -0.75
N GLN A 76 11.24 -37.86 0.53
CA GLN A 76 12.48 -38.28 1.19
C GLN A 76 12.35 -39.58 2.00
N GLU A 77 11.14 -40.11 2.09
CA GLU A 77 10.83 -41.46 2.60
C GLU A 77 10.82 -42.47 1.45
#